data_AF-A0A7J8I2A9-F1
#
_entry.id   AF-A0A7J8I2A9-F1
#
_cell.length_a   1.000
_cell.length_b   1.000
_cell.length_c   1.000
_cell.angle_alpha   90.00
_cell.angle_beta   90.00
_cell.angle_gamma   90.00
#
_symmetry.space_group_name_H-M   'P 1'
#
loop_
_entity.id
_entity.type
_entity.pdbx_description
1 polymer ?
#
loop_
_entity_poly.entity_id
_entity_poly.type
_entity_poly.pdbx_seq_one_letter_code
_entity_poly.pdbx_strand_id
1 'polypeptide(L)'
;MQAAIVRRSVLVVRHGERVDQVFGKTWLQQCTSPDGKYYRPDLNFPCSLPRRSNGIKGFENDPPLSSCGSFQSRTAGEALLDSGIQITSVFTSPALRCVQTAKHILEELRLERKLKMRVEPGIFEWTRWETGKTAPTFMTLDELKEASFNVSTEYRRHPDRGPWLDAGLLHAPSPRAAAPQLRRLRPAGEKGAGSWTARSHHAVCTASQRGHGAQRLQDAVARGSQPRPT
;
A
#
# COMPACT_ATOMS: atom_id res chain seq x y z
N MET A 1 32.06 16.87 -20.82
CA MET A 1 31.37 15.82 -20.02
C MET A 1 29.88 16.09 -20.07
N GLN A 2 29.10 15.22 -20.70
CA GLN A 2 27.65 15.40 -20.81
C GLN A 2 26.99 14.87 -19.54
N ALA A 3 26.29 15.72 -18.79
CA ALA A 3 25.61 15.32 -17.56
C ALA A 3 24.48 14.33 -17.90
N ALA A 4 24.54 13.13 -17.33
CA ALA A 4 23.49 12.14 -17.49
C ALA A 4 22.18 12.64 -16.86
N ILE A 5 21.12 12.74 -17.67
CA ILE A 5 19.80 13.17 -17.20
C ILE A 5 19.22 12.07 -16.30
N VAL A 6 18.99 12.41 -15.03
CA VAL A 6 18.27 11.56 -14.07
C VAL A 6 16.77 11.72 -14.30
N ARG A 7 16.06 10.63 -14.62
CA ARG A 7 14.60 10.63 -14.78
C ARG A 7 13.96 10.10 -13.50
N ARG A 8 13.09 10.91 -12.88
CA ARG A 8 12.27 10.47 -11.76
C ARG A 8 11.04 9.74 -12.30
N SER A 9 10.69 8.63 -11.68
CA SER A 9 9.57 7.77 -12.07
C SER A 9 8.69 7.49 -10.86
N VAL A 10 7.39 7.29 -11.11
CA VAL A 10 6.44 6.89 -10.07
C VAL A 10 5.95 5.50 -10.42
N LEU A 11 6.09 4.58 -9.47
CA LEU A 11 5.58 3.22 -9.55
C LEU A 11 4.33 3.13 -8.67
N VAL A 12 3.20 2.83 -9.28
CA VAL A 12 1.93 2.62 -8.57
C VAL A 12 1.68 1.12 -8.48
N VAL A 13 1.53 0.59 -7.27
CA VAL A 13 1.40 -0.85 -7.00
C VAL A 13 0.08 -1.10 -6.28
N ARG A 14 -0.74 -2.01 -6.78
CA ARG A 14 -1.93 -2.48 -6.05
C ARG A 14 -1.51 -3.34 -4.86
N HIS A 15 -2.27 -3.30 -3.78
CA HIS A 15 -2.09 -4.26 -2.70
C HIS A 15 -2.23 -5.71 -3.22
N GLY A 16 -1.58 -6.66 -2.55
CA GLY A 16 -1.74 -8.09 -2.82
C GLY A 16 -3.15 -8.61 -2.48
N GLU A 17 -3.39 -9.90 -2.72
CA GLU A 17 -4.65 -10.58 -2.36
C GLU A 17 -5.05 -10.35 -0.89
N ARG A 18 -6.32 -10.02 -0.67
CA ARG A 18 -6.90 -9.82 0.67
C ARG A 18 -7.62 -11.08 1.14
N VAL A 19 -7.63 -11.31 2.45
CA VAL A 19 -8.36 -12.45 3.04
C VAL A 19 -9.86 -12.43 2.77
N ASP A 20 -10.50 -11.25 2.79
CA ASP A 20 -11.94 -11.12 2.59
C ASP A 20 -12.36 -11.36 1.13
N GLN A 21 -11.44 -11.21 0.17
CA GLN A 21 -11.67 -11.55 -1.23
C GLN A 21 -11.71 -13.06 -1.45
N VAL A 22 -10.94 -13.82 -0.66
CA VAL A 22 -10.83 -15.28 -0.78
C VAL A 22 -11.91 -15.97 0.05
N PHE A 23 -12.06 -15.55 1.31
CA PHE A 23 -12.90 -16.23 2.30
C PHE A 23 -14.26 -15.57 2.49
N GLY A 24 -14.55 -14.50 1.74
CA GLY A 24 -15.82 -13.79 1.75
C GLY A 24 -16.03 -12.90 2.98
N LYS A 25 -17.26 -12.40 3.14
CA LYS A 25 -17.61 -11.41 4.17
C LYS A 25 -17.49 -11.95 5.60
N THR A 26 -17.65 -13.26 5.79
CA THR A 26 -17.59 -13.92 7.10
C THR A 26 -16.19 -14.41 7.46
N TRP A 27 -15.14 -14.00 6.71
CA TRP A 27 -13.75 -14.43 6.94
C TRP A 27 -13.31 -14.25 8.40
N LEU A 28 -13.75 -13.15 9.04
CA LEU A 28 -13.37 -12.85 10.42
C LEU A 28 -13.99 -13.86 11.41
N GLN A 29 -15.23 -14.27 11.18
CA GLN A 29 -15.89 -15.29 11.99
C GLN A 29 -15.21 -16.66 11.80
N GLN A 30 -14.78 -16.96 10.57
CA GLN A 30 -14.08 -18.21 10.26
C GLN A 30 -12.74 -18.32 11.02
N CYS A 31 -12.04 -17.21 11.26
CA CYS A 31 -10.74 -17.20 11.94
C CYS A 31 -10.79 -16.72 13.40
N THR A 32 -11.98 -16.59 14.00
CA THR A 32 -12.14 -16.20 15.41
C THR A 32 -12.64 -17.39 16.22
N SER A 33 -11.89 -17.79 17.24
CA SER A 33 -12.29 -18.85 18.16
C SER A 33 -13.39 -18.38 19.13
N PRO A 34 -14.09 -19.30 19.82
CA PRO A 34 -15.14 -18.93 20.78
C PRO A 34 -14.67 -18.01 21.92
N ASP A 35 -13.39 -18.08 22.30
CA ASP A 35 -12.75 -17.18 23.27
C ASP A 35 -12.28 -15.84 22.67
N GLY A 36 -12.65 -15.55 21.41
CA GLY A 36 -12.37 -14.28 20.74
C GLY A 36 -10.94 -14.12 20.24
N LYS A 37 -10.16 -15.20 20.16
CA LYS A 37 -8.78 -15.18 19.68
C LYS A 37 -8.69 -15.49 18.20
N TYR A 38 -7.64 -15.00 17.57
CA TYR A 38 -7.31 -15.37 16.21
C TYR A 38 -6.77 -16.81 16.17
N TYR A 39 -7.28 -17.60 15.23
CA TYR A 39 -6.66 -18.86 14.82
C TYR A 39 -6.63 -18.95 13.30
N ARG A 40 -5.79 -19.84 12.76
CA ARG A 40 -5.58 -19.96 11.32
C ARG A 40 -6.30 -21.20 10.78
N PRO A 41 -7.55 -21.08 10.26
CA PRO A 41 -8.34 -22.22 9.79
C PRO A 41 -7.87 -22.78 8.44
N ASP A 42 -7.23 -21.95 7.61
CA ASP A 42 -6.69 -22.31 6.30
C ASP A 42 -5.29 -21.68 6.10
N LEU A 43 -4.40 -22.33 5.35
CA LEU A 43 -3.01 -21.88 5.16
C LEU A 43 -2.90 -20.53 4.45
N ASN A 44 -3.92 -20.12 3.70
CA ASN A 44 -3.98 -18.83 3.04
C ASN A 44 -4.41 -17.68 3.97
N PHE A 45 -4.83 -17.96 5.21
CA PHE A 45 -4.88 -16.94 6.24
C PHE A 45 -3.46 -16.61 6.76
N PRO A 46 -3.19 -15.36 7.17
CA PRO A 46 -1.87 -14.97 7.68
C PRO A 46 -1.48 -15.77 8.94
N CYS A 47 -0.18 -15.92 9.21
CA CYS A 47 0.27 -16.63 10.42
C CYS A 47 -0.18 -15.96 11.73
N SER A 48 -0.41 -14.65 11.70
CA SER A 48 -0.85 -13.85 12.84
C SER A 48 -1.51 -12.56 12.37
N LEU A 49 -2.32 -11.96 13.24
CA LEU A 49 -2.85 -10.61 13.05
C LEU A 49 -2.10 -9.61 13.96
N PRO A 50 -1.88 -8.37 13.51
CA PRO A 50 -1.27 -7.36 14.37
C PRO A 50 -2.17 -7.03 15.56
N ARG A 51 -1.58 -6.58 16.67
CA ARG A 51 -2.36 -6.09 17.81
C ARG A 51 -3.04 -4.77 17.43
N ARG A 52 -4.28 -4.61 17.88
CA ARG A 52 -5.09 -3.41 17.69
C ARG A 52 -5.86 -3.11 18.96
N SER A 53 -6.03 -1.84 19.27
CA SER A 53 -6.83 -1.35 20.40
C SER A 53 -8.27 -1.90 20.39
N ASN A 54 -8.89 -1.96 19.21
CA ASN A 54 -10.25 -2.49 19.03
C ASN A 54 -10.32 -4.02 18.86
N GLY A 55 -9.21 -4.72 19.11
CA GLY A 55 -9.11 -6.17 18.98
C GLY A 55 -9.37 -6.69 17.56
N ILE A 56 -9.79 -7.96 17.46
CA ILE A 56 -9.99 -8.66 16.19
C ILE A 56 -11.12 -8.07 15.34
N LYS A 57 -12.12 -7.43 15.96
CA LYS A 57 -13.23 -6.76 15.25
C LYS A 57 -12.76 -5.60 14.38
N GLY A 58 -11.65 -4.95 14.73
CA GLY A 58 -11.09 -3.86 13.93
C GLY A 58 -10.74 -4.26 12.49
N PHE A 59 -10.51 -5.54 12.21
CA PHE A 59 -10.15 -6.01 10.87
C PHE A 59 -11.35 -6.18 9.93
N GLU A 60 -12.59 -6.19 10.42
CA GLU A 60 -13.78 -6.46 9.60
C GLU A 60 -13.85 -5.58 8.34
N ASN A 61 -13.57 -4.28 8.49
CA ASN A 61 -13.54 -3.31 7.40
C ASN A 61 -12.12 -2.96 6.93
N ASP A 62 -11.08 -3.50 7.57
CA ASP A 62 -9.68 -3.31 7.18
C ASP A 62 -8.94 -4.66 7.16
N PRO A 63 -9.29 -5.54 6.19
CA PRO A 63 -8.77 -6.89 6.15
C PRO A 63 -7.27 -6.90 5.80
N PRO A 64 -6.50 -7.83 6.37
CA PRO A 64 -5.10 -8.04 6.02
C PRO A 64 -4.94 -8.69 4.63
N LEU A 65 -3.70 -8.76 4.17
CA LEU A 65 -3.31 -9.66 3.10
C LEU A 65 -3.50 -11.13 3.51
N SER A 66 -3.83 -11.96 2.52
CA SER A 66 -3.70 -13.42 2.62
C SER A 66 -2.22 -13.83 2.55
N SER A 67 -1.91 -15.10 2.85
CA SER A 67 -0.56 -15.64 2.65
C SER A 67 -0.11 -15.52 1.18
N CYS A 68 -1.02 -15.75 0.24
CA CYS A 68 -0.79 -15.51 -1.19
C CYS A 68 -0.54 -14.03 -1.50
N GLY A 69 -1.29 -13.10 -0.88
CA GLY A 69 -1.06 -11.67 -1.02
C GLY A 69 0.30 -11.22 -0.51
N SER A 70 0.76 -11.78 0.61
CA SER A 70 2.13 -11.59 1.09
C SER A 70 3.16 -12.14 0.12
N PHE A 71 2.95 -13.34 -0.43
CA PHE A 71 3.82 -13.94 -1.44
C PHE A 71 3.93 -13.07 -2.69
N GLN A 72 2.80 -12.63 -3.27
CA GLN A 72 2.75 -11.70 -4.42
C GLN A 72 3.57 -10.43 -4.17
N SER A 73 3.45 -9.88 -2.96
CA SER A 73 4.17 -8.65 -2.58
C SER A 73 5.69 -8.86 -2.52
N ARG A 74 6.13 -10.02 -2.02
CA ARG A 74 7.56 -10.39 -1.98
C ARG A 74 8.10 -10.64 -3.39
N THR A 75 7.40 -11.42 -4.22
CA THR A 75 7.81 -11.64 -5.63
C THR A 75 7.94 -10.33 -6.39
N ALA A 76 7.05 -9.35 -6.15
CA ALA A 76 7.18 -8.02 -6.74
C ALA A 76 8.41 -7.26 -6.23
N GLY A 77 8.74 -7.35 -4.94
CA GLY A 77 9.95 -6.76 -4.37
C GLY A 77 11.24 -7.37 -4.93
N GLU A 78 11.29 -8.70 -5.07
CA GLU A 78 12.38 -9.44 -5.69
C GLU A 78 12.59 -9.01 -7.15
N ALA A 79 11.52 -8.95 -7.95
CA ALA A 79 11.59 -8.47 -9.33
C ALA A 79 12.07 -7.01 -9.43
N LEU A 80 11.72 -6.16 -8.47
CA LEU A 80 12.22 -4.78 -8.41
C LEU A 80 13.71 -4.74 -8.04
N LEU A 81 14.17 -5.61 -7.15
CA LEU A 81 15.59 -5.74 -6.82
C LEU A 81 16.40 -6.14 -8.06
N ASP A 82 15.96 -7.18 -8.76
CA ASP A 82 16.61 -7.70 -9.97
C ASP A 82 16.67 -6.67 -11.10
N SER A 83 15.67 -5.79 -11.17
CA SER A 83 15.63 -4.72 -12.18
C SER A 83 16.67 -3.61 -11.94
N GLY A 84 17.32 -3.57 -10.77
CA GLY A 84 18.31 -2.56 -10.39
C GLY A 84 17.70 -1.19 -10.09
N ILE A 85 16.39 -1.12 -9.86
CA ILE A 85 15.68 0.15 -9.65
C ILE A 85 15.89 0.65 -8.23
N GLN A 86 16.30 1.91 -8.12
CA GLN A 86 16.48 2.56 -6.84
C GLN A 86 15.19 3.25 -6.39
N ILE A 87 14.51 2.61 -5.43
CA ILE A 87 13.39 3.22 -4.70
C ILE A 87 13.96 4.23 -3.70
N THR A 88 13.46 5.47 -3.74
CA THR A 88 13.94 6.57 -2.88
C THR A 88 12.92 7.00 -1.84
N SER A 89 11.63 6.77 -2.10
CA SER A 89 10.57 7.04 -1.15
C SER A 89 9.37 6.11 -1.38
N VAL A 90 8.67 5.77 -0.31
CA VAL A 90 7.47 4.92 -0.36
C VAL A 90 6.32 5.62 0.36
N PHE A 91 5.19 5.70 -0.33
CA PHE A 91 3.91 6.17 0.20
C PHE A 91 2.92 5.02 0.18
N THR A 92 2.11 4.91 1.22
CA THR A 92 1.09 3.86 1.31
C THR A 92 -0.24 4.45 1.74
N SER A 93 -1.32 3.88 1.22
CA SER A 93 -2.65 4.07 1.76
C SER A 93 -2.70 3.57 3.22
N PRO A 94 -3.55 4.15 4.08
CA PRO A 94 -3.69 3.73 5.48
C PRO A 94 -4.30 2.33 5.66
N ALA A 95 -4.89 1.75 4.63
CA ALA A 95 -5.42 0.39 4.69
C ALA A 95 -4.32 -0.63 4.99
N LEU A 96 -4.58 -1.56 5.92
CA LEU A 96 -3.60 -2.53 6.40
C LEU A 96 -2.96 -3.33 5.26
N ARG A 97 -3.78 -3.81 4.32
CA ARG A 97 -3.34 -4.51 3.10
C ARG A 97 -2.28 -3.74 2.29
N CYS A 98 -2.40 -2.42 2.21
CA CYS A 98 -1.46 -1.57 1.48
C CYS A 98 -0.15 -1.43 2.25
N VAL A 99 -0.23 -1.22 3.57
CA VAL A 99 0.94 -1.13 4.45
C VAL A 99 1.73 -2.45 4.46
N GLN A 100 1.03 -3.59 4.53
CA GLN A 100 1.63 -4.92 4.45
C GLN A 100 2.31 -5.18 3.10
N THR A 101 1.66 -4.80 2.00
CA THR A 101 2.25 -4.91 0.66
C THR A 101 3.55 -4.11 0.57
N ALA A 102 3.52 -2.85 1.02
CA ALA A 102 4.69 -1.97 1.01
C ALA A 102 5.83 -2.50 1.90
N LYS A 103 5.50 -3.05 3.08
CA LYS A 103 6.48 -3.70 3.96
C LYS A 103 7.19 -4.86 3.26
N HIS A 104 6.43 -5.80 2.68
CA HIS A 104 7.02 -6.97 2.02
C HIS A 104 7.87 -6.61 0.81
N ILE A 105 7.44 -5.62 0.01
CA ILE A 105 8.26 -5.11 -1.09
C ILE A 105 9.58 -4.53 -0.57
N LEU A 106 9.53 -3.75 0.52
CA LEU A 106 10.73 -3.14 1.12
C LEU A 106 11.67 -4.16 1.76
N GLU A 107 11.14 -5.24 2.35
CA GLU A 107 11.91 -6.36 2.92
C GLU A 107 12.75 -7.05 1.85
N GLU A 108 12.16 -7.36 0.68
CA GLU A 108 12.89 -7.99 -0.42
C GLU A 108 13.89 -7.04 -1.08
N LEU A 109 13.56 -5.75 -1.16
CA LEU A 109 14.49 -4.72 -1.62
C LEU A 109 15.65 -4.43 -0.65
N ARG A 110 15.64 -5.00 0.56
CA ARG A 110 16.59 -4.70 1.65
C ARG A 110 16.58 -3.23 2.05
N LEU A 111 15.42 -2.59 1.98
CA LEU A 111 15.21 -1.17 2.27
C LEU A 111 14.30 -0.93 3.47
N GLU A 112 13.77 -1.99 4.10
CA GLU A 112 12.82 -1.92 5.20
C GLU A 112 13.35 -1.19 6.44
N ARG A 113 14.67 -1.21 6.67
CA ARG A 113 15.31 -0.45 7.76
C ARG A 113 15.72 0.96 7.34
N LYS A 114 15.91 1.19 6.05
CA LYS A 114 16.43 2.45 5.48
C LYS A 114 15.31 3.44 5.14
N LEU A 115 14.22 2.94 4.55
CA LEU A 115 13.10 3.76 4.10
C LEU A 115 11.92 3.61 5.07
N LYS A 116 11.45 4.75 5.57
CA LYS A 116 10.22 4.83 6.35
C LYS A 116 9.03 5.02 5.41
N MET A 117 8.01 4.19 5.55
CA MET A 117 6.75 4.30 4.81
C MET A 117 5.98 5.55 5.25
N ARG A 118 5.52 6.33 4.27
CA ARG A 118 4.72 7.53 4.50
C ARG A 118 3.24 7.20 4.29
N VAL A 119 2.50 7.12 5.38
CA VAL A 119 1.06 6.81 5.32
C VAL A 119 0.30 8.06 4.85
N GLU A 120 -0.29 7.99 3.67
CA GLU A 120 -1.01 9.09 3.02
C GLU A 120 -2.51 8.73 2.87
N PRO A 121 -3.39 9.31 3.70
CA PRO A 121 -4.83 9.08 3.59
C PRO A 121 -5.43 9.49 2.25
N GLY A 122 -4.85 10.48 1.54
CA GLY A 122 -5.35 10.94 0.24
C GLY A 122 -5.34 9.88 -0.87
N ILE A 123 -4.45 8.88 -0.77
CA ILE A 123 -4.39 7.78 -1.74
C ILE A 123 -5.27 6.57 -1.37
N PHE A 124 -6.13 6.70 -0.35
CA PHE A 124 -7.14 5.69 -0.02
C PHE A 124 -8.23 5.57 -1.10
N GLU A 125 -8.88 4.40 -1.14
CA GLU A 125 -9.87 4.01 -2.14
C GLU A 125 -11.09 4.92 -2.18
N TRP A 126 -11.67 5.10 -3.38
CA TRP A 126 -12.90 5.88 -3.51
C TRP A 126 -14.13 5.12 -3.03
N THR A 127 -14.68 5.51 -1.88
CA THR A 127 -15.84 4.90 -1.20
C THR A 127 -17.21 5.46 -1.59
N ARG A 128 -17.37 6.26 -2.66
CA ARG A 128 -18.66 6.93 -2.96
C ARG A 128 -19.85 5.98 -3.26
N TRP A 129 -19.60 4.76 -3.68
CA TRP A 129 -20.65 3.76 -3.92
C TRP A 129 -20.93 2.88 -2.69
N GLU A 130 -20.21 3.09 -1.58
CA GLU A 130 -20.41 2.39 -0.31
C GLU A 130 -21.37 3.15 0.62
N THR A 131 -22.48 3.64 0.08
CA THR A 131 -23.54 4.28 0.86
C THR A 131 -24.01 3.32 1.96
N GLY A 132 -23.74 3.65 3.22
CA GLY A 132 -24.16 2.86 4.39
C GLY A 132 -23.09 1.95 5.01
N LYS A 133 -21.85 1.88 4.48
CA LYS A 133 -20.75 1.19 5.17
C LYS A 133 -20.05 2.13 6.14
N THR A 134 -19.86 1.69 7.38
CA THR A 134 -19.03 2.39 8.37
C THR A 134 -17.63 2.52 7.81
N ALA A 135 -17.06 3.72 7.90
CA ALA A 135 -15.71 3.95 7.45
C ALA A 135 -14.73 3.00 8.17
N PRO A 136 -13.76 2.41 7.45
CA PRO A 136 -12.80 1.51 8.07
C PRO A 136 -12.01 2.24 9.15
N THR A 137 -11.97 1.65 10.34
CA THR A 137 -11.04 2.06 11.36
C THR A 137 -9.66 1.58 10.93
N PHE A 138 -8.76 2.49 10.59
CA PHE A 138 -7.37 2.14 10.26
C PHE A 138 -6.53 2.00 11.52
N MET A 139 -5.40 1.29 11.42
CA MET A 139 -4.41 1.27 12.51
C MET A 139 -3.76 2.66 12.68
N THR A 140 -3.50 3.05 13.92
CA THR A 140 -2.74 4.28 14.21
C THR A 140 -1.27 4.10 13.81
N LEU A 141 -0.52 5.21 13.71
CA LEU A 141 0.92 5.13 13.42
C LEU A 141 1.68 4.37 14.52
N ASP A 142 1.22 4.46 15.76
CA ASP A 142 1.84 3.77 16.90
C ASP A 142 1.50 2.27 16.87
N GLU A 143 0.24 1.90 16.62
CA GLU A 143 -0.14 0.50 16.41
C GLU A 143 0.63 -0.13 15.23
N LEU A 144 0.86 0.62 14.15
CA LEU A 144 1.68 0.16 13.04
C LEU A 144 3.15 -0.04 13.45
N LYS A 145 3.73 0.85 14.26
CA LYS A 145 5.09 0.67 14.78
C LYS A 145 5.19 -0.54 15.70
N GLU A 146 4.24 -0.73 16.61
CA GLU A 146 4.17 -1.89 17.49
C GLU A 146 4.07 -3.21 16.70
N ALA A 147 3.33 -3.18 15.59
CA ALA A 147 3.26 -4.29 14.64
C ALA A 147 4.50 -4.41 13.73
N SER A 148 5.60 -3.73 14.05
CA SER A 148 6.88 -3.76 13.31
C SER A 148 6.74 -3.32 11.85
N PHE A 149 5.93 -2.29 11.58
CA PHE A 149 5.94 -1.56 10.32
C PHE A 149 6.81 -0.31 10.46
N ASN A 150 7.81 -0.14 9.58
CA ASN A 150 8.69 1.03 9.60
C ASN A 150 7.99 2.26 8.99
N VAL A 151 7.10 2.91 9.75
CA VAL A 151 6.33 4.08 9.32
C VAL A 151 6.95 5.40 9.83
N SER A 152 6.84 6.44 9.01
CA SER A 152 7.34 7.79 9.34
C SER A 152 6.34 8.58 10.17
N THR A 153 6.68 8.92 11.41
CA THR A 153 5.89 9.87 12.25
C THR A 153 6.13 11.33 11.92
N GLU A 154 7.26 11.64 11.27
CA GLU A 154 7.59 13.01 10.84
C GLU A 154 6.90 13.39 9.52
N TYR A 155 6.25 12.44 8.86
CA TYR A 155 5.54 12.72 7.63
C TYR A 155 4.29 13.55 7.93
N ARG A 156 4.37 14.85 7.70
CA ARG A 156 3.21 15.74 7.78
C ARG A 156 2.30 15.46 6.61
N ARG A 157 1.16 14.84 6.91
CA ARG A 157 0.05 14.65 5.97
C ARG A 157 -0.31 16.00 5.35
N HIS A 158 -0.70 16.00 4.08
CA HIS A 158 -1.03 17.25 3.42
C HIS A 158 -2.21 17.95 4.14
N PRO A 159 -2.10 19.24 4.52
CA PRO A 159 -3.02 19.93 5.44
C PRO A 159 -4.42 20.17 4.89
N ASP A 160 -4.64 19.92 3.60
CA ASP A 160 -5.91 20.17 2.91
C ASP A 160 -7.08 19.25 3.36
N ARG A 161 -6.92 18.50 4.46
CA ARG A 161 -7.97 17.72 5.12
C ARG A 161 -7.74 17.49 6.63
N GLY A 162 -7.47 18.57 7.36
CA GLY A 162 -7.38 18.57 8.84
C GLY A 162 -8.60 18.03 9.62
N PRO A 163 -9.87 18.16 9.17
CA PRO A 163 -11.02 17.71 10.00
C PRO A 163 -11.65 16.34 9.65
N TRP A 164 -11.14 15.58 8.68
CA TRP A 164 -11.93 14.46 8.11
C TRP A 164 -11.71 13.10 8.77
N LEU A 165 -10.70 12.97 9.62
CA LEU A 165 -10.51 11.80 10.49
C LEU A 165 -11.26 11.96 11.82
N ASP A 166 -11.52 13.20 12.25
CA ASP A 166 -12.17 13.48 13.54
C ASP A 166 -13.71 13.44 13.48
N ALA A 167 -14.31 13.40 12.28
CA ALA A 167 -15.76 13.51 12.08
C ALA A 167 -16.45 12.24 11.55
N GLY A 168 -15.77 11.09 11.50
CA GLY A 168 -16.40 9.81 11.08
C GLY A 168 -16.91 9.74 9.63
N LEU A 169 -16.69 10.77 8.80
CA LEU A 169 -17.07 10.80 7.38
C LEU A 169 -15.84 10.72 6.47
N LEU A 170 -15.42 9.49 6.15
CA LEU A 170 -14.40 9.22 5.12
C LEU A 170 -15.06 9.15 3.73
N HIS A 171 -15.46 10.30 3.17
CA HIS A 171 -15.73 10.40 1.73
C HIS A 171 -14.42 10.65 0.98
N ALA A 172 -13.84 9.58 0.44
CA ALA A 172 -12.68 9.68 -0.44
C ALA A 172 -13.01 10.54 -1.69
N PRO A 173 -12.03 11.27 -2.24
CA PRO A 173 -12.25 12.16 -3.36
C PRO A 173 -12.39 11.38 -4.67
N SER A 174 -13.06 11.99 -5.66
CA SER A 174 -13.08 11.46 -7.03
C SER A 174 -11.68 11.28 -7.62
N PRO A 175 -11.48 10.47 -8.69
CA PRO A 175 -10.27 10.41 -9.50
C PRO A 175 -9.75 11.79 -9.91
N ARG A 176 -10.65 12.77 -10.10
CA ARG A 176 -10.29 14.17 -10.39
C ARG A 176 -9.59 14.86 -9.21
N ALA A 177 -9.90 14.48 -7.98
CA ALA A 177 -9.32 15.06 -6.76
C ALA A 177 -8.18 14.21 -6.14
N ALA A 178 -7.98 12.96 -6.59
CA ALA A 178 -6.76 12.18 -6.31
C ALA A 178 -5.56 12.57 -7.21
N ALA A 179 -5.81 13.02 -8.45
CA ALA A 179 -4.76 13.40 -9.40
C ALA A 179 -3.85 14.57 -8.94
N PRO A 180 -4.36 15.63 -8.26
CA PRO A 180 -3.52 16.68 -7.68
C PRO A 180 -2.63 16.16 -6.54
N GLN A 181 -3.07 15.16 -5.78
CA GLN A 181 -2.33 14.61 -4.64
C GLN A 181 -1.12 13.80 -5.11
N LEU A 182 -1.30 12.89 -6.07
CA LEU A 182 -0.20 12.18 -6.73
C LEU A 182 0.80 13.13 -7.39
N ARG A 183 0.33 14.23 -7.99
CA ARG A 183 1.21 15.29 -8.54
C ARG A 183 2.00 16.04 -7.46
N ARG A 184 1.57 16.04 -6.21
CA ARG A 184 2.15 16.78 -5.06
C ARG A 184 2.89 15.90 -4.05
N LEU A 185 2.81 14.56 -4.17
CA LEU A 185 3.75 13.63 -3.54
C LEU A 185 5.17 13.71 -4.13
N ARG A 186 5.39 14.62 -5.09
CA ARG A 186 6.72 15.12 -5.45
C ARG A 186 7.37 15.77 -4.22
N PRO A 187 8.68 15.54 -3.97
CA PRO A 187 9.43 16.35 -3.01
C PRO A 187 9.24 17.85 -3.31
N ALA A 188 9.21 18.70 -2.29
CA ALA A 188 9.04 20.14 -2.44
C ALA A 188 10.05 20.70 -3.47
N GLY A 189 9.58 21.23 -4.61
CA GLY A 189 10.47 21.91 -5.55
C GLY A 189 10.10 22.02 -7.04
N GLU A 190 9.23 21.20 -7.67
CA GLU A 190 9.12 21.26 -9.15
C GLU A 190 7.71 21.05 -9.75
N LYS A 191 7.35 21.96 -10.67
CA LYS A 191 6.16 21.93 -11.55
C LYS A 191 6.52 21.21 -12.86
N GLY A 192 5.80 20.14 -13.18
CA GLY A 192 5.93 19.42 -14.46
C GLY A 192 4.61 18.74 -14.81
N ALA A 193 4.17 18.92 -16.04
CA ALA A 193 2.85 18.55 -16.55
C ALA A 193 2.86 17.12 -17.11
N GLY A 194 2.25 16.18 -16.39
CA GLY A 194 1.85 14.88 -16.89
C GLY A 194 0.40 14.63 -16.49
N SER A 195 -0.46 14.28 -17.44
CA SER A 195 -1.85 13.87 -17.17
C SER A 195 -1.83 12.52 -16.45
N TRP A 196 -2.41 12.44 -15.25
CA TRP A 196 -2.50 11.21 -14.47
C TRP A 196 -3.97 10.91 -14.16
N THR A 197 -4.45 9.74 -14.55
CA THR A 197 -5.77 9.24 -14.15
C THR A 197 -5.57 8.26 -13.00
N ALA A 198 -5.76 8.74 -11.76
CA ALA A 198 -5.59 7.93 -10.56
C ALA A 198 -6.87 7.13 -10.27
N ARG A 199 -6.81 5.80 -10.33
CA ARG A 199 -7.83 4.91 -9.73
C ARG A 199 -7.27 4.43 -8.39
N SER A 200 -7.54 5.13 -7.29
CA SER A 200 -6.95 4.85 -5.97
C SER A 200 -7.35 3.48 -5.42
N HIS A 201 -6.41 2.53 -5.38
CA HIS A 201 -6.45 1.23 -4.66
C HIS A 201 -5.01 0.80 -4.24
N HIS A 202 -4.07 1.75 -4.13
CA HIS A 202 -2.66 1.46 -4.39
C HIS A 202 -1.69 1.97 -3.31
N ALA A 203 -0.62 1.21 -3.08
CA ALA A 203 0.64 1.75 -2.56
C ALA A 203 1.37 2.49 -3.69
N VAL A 204 2.00 3.62 -3.40
CA VAL A 204 2.69 4.45 -4.38
C VAL A 204 4.16 4.53 -3.99
N CYS A 205 5.02 3.88 -4.76
CA CYS A 205 6.46 3.99 -4.61
C CYS A 205 7.01 5.04 -5.58
N THR A 206 7.85 5.96 -5.09
CA THR A 206 8.58 6.88 -5.96
C THR A 206 9.99 6.33 -6.17
N ALA A 207 10.37 6.17 -7.43
CA ALA A 207 11.67 5.67 -7.83
C ALA A 207 12.45 6.76 -8.58
N SER A 208 13.77 6.76 -8.46
CA SER A 208 14.63 7.63 -9.26
C SER A 208 15.51 6.75 -10.13
N GLN A 209 15.36 6.82 -11.46
CA GLN A 209 16.21 6.08 -12.39
C GLN A 209 17.23 7.02 -13.05
N ARG A 210 18.51 6.61 -13.06
CA ARG A 210 19.49 7.17 -14.00
C ARG A 210 19.29 6.49 -15.37
N GLY A 211 19.41 7.25 -16.46
CA GLY A 211 18.91 6.91 -17.80
C GLY A 211 19.24 5.49 -18.33
N HIS A 212 18.33 5.01 -19.19
CA HIS A 212 18.25 3.71 -19.91
C HIS A 212 17.47 2.54 -19.25
N GLY A 213 16.68 2.77 -18.19
CA GLY A 213 15.91 1.71 -17.51
C GLY A 213 14.39 1.67 -17.74
N ALA A 214 13.78 2.73 -18.29
CA ALA A 214 12.32 2.89 -18.29
C ALA A 214 11.56 1.82 -19.11
N GLN A 215 12.17 1.29 -20.18
CA GLN A 215 11.59 0.22 -21.00
C GLN A 215 11.52 -1.11 -20.24
N ARG A 216 12.53 -1.41 -19.39
CA ARG A 216 12.63 -2.68 -18.65
C ARG A 216 11.58 -2.82 -17.54
N LEU A 217 11.05 -1.71 -17.02
CA LEU A 217 10.05 -1.70 -15.95
C LEU A 217 8.70 -2.27 -16.41
N GLN A 218 8.26 -1.90 -17.62
CA GLN A 218 7.01 -2.42 -18.19
C GLN A 218 7.18 -3.91 -18.56
N ASP A 219 8.34 -4.28 -19.08
CA ASP A 219 8.62 -5.66 -19.48
C ASP A 219 8.83 -6.60 -18.27
N ALA A 220 9.36 -6.13 -17.13
CA ALA A 220 9.52 -6.95 -15.93
C ALA A 220 8.18 -7.29 -15.27
N VAL A 221 7.26 -6.31 -15.20
CA VAL A 221 5.90 -6.51 -14.69
C VAL A 221 5.08 -7.42 -15.62
N ALA A 222 5.25 -7.27 -16.95
CA ALA A 222 4.60 -8.13 -17.93
C ALA A 222 5.13 -9.58 -17.92
N ARG A 223 6.44 -9.78 -17.72
CA ARG A 223 7.05 -11.12 -17.69
C ARG A 223 6.67 -11.97 -16.47
N GLY A 224 6.40 -11.35 -15.32
CA GLY A 224 5.87 -12.06 -14.15
C GLY A 224 4.42 -12.54 -14.29
N SER A 225 3.72 -12.12 -15.36
CA SER A 225 2.30 -12.40 -15.58
C SER A 225 2.04 -13.48 -16.64
N GLN A 226 3.08 -14.06 -17.25
CA GLN A 226 2.88 -15.12 -18.25
C GLN A 226 2.96 -16.52 -17.64
N PRO A 227 1.99 -17.41 -17.89
CA PRO A 227 2.12 -18.81 -17.54
C PRO A 227 3.30 -19.41 -18.30
N ARG A 228 4.16 -20.16 -17.62
CA ARG A 228 5.25 -20.89 -18.28
C ARG A 228 4.63 -21.92 -19.24
N PRO A 229 5.13 -22.04 -20.48
CA PRO A 229 4.69 -23.11 -21.37
C PRO A 229 5.09 -24.46 -20.75
N THR A 230 4.13 -25.39 -20.78
CA THR A 230 4.26 -26.79 -20.38
C THR A 230 5.25 -27.55 -21.24
#